data_AF-A0A367QWQ9-F1
#
_entry.id   AF-A0A367QWQ9-F1
#
_cell.length_a   1.000
_cell.length_b   1.000
_cell.length_c   1.000
_cell.angle_alpha   90.00
_cell.angle_beta   90.00
_cell.angle_gamma   90.00
#
_symmetry.space_group_name_H-M   'P 1'
#
loop_
_entity.id
_entity.type
_entity.pdbx_description
1 polymer ?
#
loop_
_entity_poly.entity_id
_entity_poly.type
_entity_poly.pdbx_seq_one_letter_code
_entity_poly.pdbx_strand_id
1 'polypeptide(L)'
;MRDQLEKHLSSLQREGVITGWHDRRITAGKEWQNEIDDNLNYSQIILLLVSPDFIASDYCWDVEVRRAMERHEAQEARVIPIILDSVDWKNAPFAGLQALPKDCKPVKKWGNRSDAFLSIAQGIRIVAKELAENL
;
A
#
# COMPACT_ATOMS: atom_id res chain seq x y z
N MET A 1 4.11 12.27 -1.64
CA MET A 1 4.51 11.34 -0.55
C MET A 1 4.92 9.98 -1.09
N ARG A 2 4.24 9.43 -2.10
CA ARG A 2 4.63 8.19 -2.79
C ARG A 2 6.11 8.13 -3.21
N ASP A 3 6.60 9.15 -3.93
CA ASP A 3 8.00 9.20 -4.39
C ASP A 3 9.02 9.15 -3.24
N GLN A 4 8.63 9.62 -2.04
CA GLN A 4 9.47 9.53 -0.84
C GLN A 4 9.42 8.12 -0.24
N LEU A 5 8.25 7.49 -0.21
CA LEU A 5 8.11 6.10 0.20
C LEU A 5 8.94 5.18 -0.71
N GLU A 6 8.87 5.37 -2.02
CA GLU A 6 9.64 4.59 -3.01
C GLU A 6 11.15 4.64 -2.74
N LYS A 7 11.68 5.83 -2.41
CA LYS A 7 13.09 5.99 -2.01
C LYS A 7 13.45 5.17 -0.77
N HIS A 8 12.57 5.11 0.23
CA HIS A 8 12.80 4.34 1.46
C HIS A 8 12.63 2.83 1.26
N LEU A 9 11.90 2.41 0.22
CA LEU A 9 11.77 1.01 -0.19
C LEU A 9 12.92 0.53 -1.09
N SER A 10 13.77 1.44 -1.57
CA SER A 10 14.85 1.10 -2.51
C SER A 10 15.84 0.03 -2.00
N SER A 11 16.07 -0.05 -0.69
CA SER A 11 16.90 -1.12 -0.11
C SER A 11 16.24 -2.49 -0.30
N LEU A 12 14.94 -2.61 0.00
CA LEU A 12 14.19 -3.86 -0.16
C LEU A 12 14.17 -4.29 -1.64
N GLN A 13 14.02 -3.33 -2.55
CA GLN A 13 14.07 -3.59 -4.00
C GLN A 13 15.45 -4.12 -4.43
N ARG A 14 16.53 -3.46 -3.99
CA ARG A 14 17.91 -3.88 -4.34
C ARG A 14 18.28 -5.24 -3.76
N GLU A 15 17.74 -5.57 -2.59
CA GLU A 15 17.89 -6.87 -1.96
C GLU A 15 17.00 -7.96 -2.57
N GLY A 16 16.12 -7.60 -3.53
CA GLY A 16 15.20 -8.54 -4.16
C GLY A 16 14.03 -8.97 -3.27
N VAL A 17 13.83 -8.31 -2.12
CA VAL A 17 12.75 -8.62 -1.16
C VAL A 17 11.38 -8.24 -1.71
N ILE A 18 11.33 -7.18 -2.52
CA ILE A 18 10.13 -6.77 -3.24
C ILE A 18 10.49 -6.45 -4.69
N THR A 19 9.56 -6.70 -5.62
CA THR A 19 9.71 -6.37 -7.04
C THR A 19 8.59 -5.42 -7.46
N GLY A 20 8.94 -4.37 -8.21
CA GLY A 20 7.97 -3.44 -8.78
C GLY A 20 7.35 -2.47 -7.77
N TRP A 21 7.32 -1.19 -8.14
CA TRP A 21 6.49 -0.17 -7.48
C TRP A 21 6.17 0.90 -8.50
N HIS A 22 5.13 0.74 -9.34
CA HIS A 22 4.81 1.83 -10.26
C HIS A 22 3.36 1.95 -10.71
N ASP A 23 2.73 3.01 -10.20
CA ASP A 23 1.51 3.64 -10.71
C ASP A 23 1.87 4.89 -11.54
N ARG A 24 2.85 4.77 -12.46
CA ARG A 24 3.26 5.87 -13.37
C ARG A 24 3.52 5.44 -14.82
N ARG A 25 3.25 4.18 -15.17
CA ARG A 25 3.24 3.78 -16.60
C ARG A 25 1.92 4.09 -17.29
N ILE A 26 0.89 4.49 -16.56
CA ILE A 26 -0.39 4.87 -17.15
C ILE A 26 -0.35 6.37 -17.42
N THR A 27 0.07 6.69 -18.64
CA THR A 27 0.04 8.06 -19.19
C THR A 27 -1.43 8.41 -19.45
N ALA A 28 -1.84 9.65 -19.18
CA ALA A 28 -3.21 10.10 -19.42
C ALA A 28 -3.67 9.74 -20.86
N GLY A 29 -4.75 8.97 -20.99
CA GLY A 29 -5.36 8.59 -22.27
C GLY A 29 -5.33 7.11 -22.65
N LYS A 30 -4.76 6.21 -21.84
CA LYS A 30 -4.93 4.74 -21.99
C LYS A 30 -6.03 4.21 -21.07
N GLU A 31 -6.74 3.17 -21.49
CA GLU A 31 -7.72 2.45 -20.65
C GLU A 31 -7.04 1.97 -19.36
N TRP A 32 -7.32 2.71 -18.28
CA TRP A 32 -6.62 2.69 -17.00
C TRP A 32 -6.91 1.42 -16.18
N GLN A 33 -8.10 0.84 -16.35
CA GLN A 33 -8.59 -0.29 -15.55
C GLN A 33 -7.77 -1.57 -15.75
N ASN A 34 -7.41 -1.92 -16.99
CA ASN A 34 -6.77 -3.20 -17.29
C ASN A 34 -5.34 -3.33 -16.69
N GLU A 35 -4.54 -2.26 -16.71
CA GLU A 35 -3.16 -2.31 -16.19
C GLU A 35 -3.09 -2.28 -14.65
N ILE A 36 -4.09 -1.68 -13.98
CA ILE A 36 -4.20 -1.77 -12.52
C ILE A 36 -4.67 -3.17 -12.11
N ASP A 37 -5.64 -3.74 -12.81
CA ASP A 37 -6.16 -5.07 -12.53
C ASP A 37 -5.06 -6.14 -12.57
N ASP A 38 -4.17 -6.12 -13.57
CA ASP A 38 -3.07 -7.07 -13.65
C ASP A 38 -2.11 -6.96 -12.44
N ASN A 39 -1.68 -5.74 -12.10
CA ASN A 39 -0.79 -5.54 -10.95
C ASN A 39 -1.49 -5.93 -9.64
N LEU A 40 -2.78 -5.61 -9.49
CA LEU A 40 -3.58 -6.01 -8.36
C LEU A 40 -3.86 -7.51 -8.31
N ASN A 41 -3.76 -8.25 -9.43
CA ASN A 41 -3.97 -9.70 -9.48
C ASN A 41 -2.69 -10.50 -9.22
N TYR A 42 -1.52 -9.97 -9.55
CA TYR A 42 -0.25 -10.69 -9.38
C TYR A 42 0.54 -10.26 -8.13
N SER A 43 0.24 -9.10 -7.54
CA SER A 43 0.98 -8.62 -6.36
C SER A 43 0.70 -9.46 -5.11
N GLN A 44 1.75 -9.86 -4.37
CA GLN A 44 1.60 -10.53 -3.08
C GLN A 44 1.45 -9.54 -1.91
N ILE A 45 1.89 -8.29 -2.11
CA ILE A 45 1.75 -7.19 -1.15
C ILE A 45 1.08 -6.02 -1.88
N ILE A 46 -0.02 -5.52 -1.34
CA ILE A 46 -0.78 -4.39 -1.90
C ILE A 46 -0.80 -3.30 -0.83
N LEU A 47 -0.30 -2.10 -1.13
CA LEU A 47 -0.38 -0.98 -0.19
C LEU A 47 -1.47 0.01 -0.58
N LEU A 48 -2.30 0.38 0.40
CA LEU A 48 -3.31 1.42 0.23
C LEU A 48 -2.77 2.73 0.81
N LEU A 49 -2.56 3.73 -0.04
CA LEU A 49 -1.98 5.01 0.37
C LEU A 49 -3.05 5.96 0.93
N VAL A 50 -3.45 5.72 2.19
CA VAL A 50 -4.59 6.37 2.84
C VAL A 50 -4.32 7.86 3.11
N SER A 51 -5.17 8.71 2.54
CA SER A 51 -5.13 10.18 2.65
C SER A 51 -6.54 10.74 2.39
N PRO A 52 -6.81 12.03 2.67
CA PRO A 52 -8.05 12.68 2.27
C PRO A 52 -8.39 12.47 0.79
N ASP A 53 -7.41 12.62 -0.10
CA ASP A 53 -7.61 12.42 -1.55
C ASP A 53 -8.00 10.97 -1.88
N PHE A 54 -7.39 9.99 -1.20
CA PHE A 54 -7.70 8.56 -1.35
C PHE A 54 -9.12 8.21 -0.87
N ILE A 55 -9.57 8.79 0.25
CA ILE A 55 -10.92 8.56 0.78
C ILE A 55 -11.97 9.33 -0.01
N ALA A 56 -11.62 10.49 -0.58
CA ALA A 56 -12.50 11.37 -1.33
C ALA A 56 -12.71 10.95 -2.79
N SER A 57 -11.76 10.22 -3.40
CA SER A 57 -12.09 9.46 -4.62
C SER A 57 -13.22 8.49 -4.29
N ASP A 58 -14.09 8.15 -5.26
CA ASP A 58 -15.19 7.15 -5.13
C ASP A 58 -14.70 5.71 -4.78
N TYR A 59 -13.46 5.61 -4.32
CA TYR A 59 -12.58 4.48 -4.20
C TYR A 59 -12.92 3.54 -3.04
N CYS A 60 -13.62 4.02 -2.01
CA CYS A 60 -14.10 3.15 -0.92
C CYS A 60 -15.04 2.04 -1.43
N TRP A 61 -15.60 2.23 -2.64
CA TRP A 61 -16.46 1.28 -3.35
C TRP A 61 -15.89 0.82 -4.69
N ASP A 62 -14.66 1.21 -5.03
CA ASP A 62 -14.05 0.85 -6.30
C ASP A 62 -13.80 -0.64 -6.41
N VAL A 63 -13.84 -1.11 -7.65
CA VAL A 63 -13.53 -2.49 -8.02
C VAL A 63 -12.14 -2.88 -7.51
N GLU A 64 -11.20 -1.94 -7.50
CA GLU A 64 -9.80 -2.15 -7.12
C GLU A 64 -9.62 -2.48 -5.63
N VAL A 65 -10.23 -1.69 -4.72
CA VAL A 65 -10.16 -1.97 -3.26
C VAL A 65 -10.88 -3.25 -2.94
N ARG A 66 -12.06 -3.48 -3.56
CA ARG A 66 -12.80 -4.74 -3.37
C ARG A 66 -11.95 -5.92 -3.80
N ARG A 67 -11.34 -5.86 -4.98
CA ARG A 67 -10.47 -6.93 -5.50
C ARG A 67 -9.26 -7.17 -4.61
N ALA A 68 -8.61 -6.10 -4.13
CA ALA A 68 -7.49 -6.22 -3.21
C ALA A 68 -7.91 -6.91 -1.89
N MET A 69 -9.08 -6.56 -1.35
CA MET A 69 -9.63 -7.16 -0.14
C MET A 69 -10.05 -8.62 -0.35
N GLU A 70 -10.68 -8.96 -1.47
CA GLU A 70 -11.01 -10.35 -1.84
C GLU A 70 -9.75 -11.23 -1.86
N ARG A 71 -8.67 -10.75 -2.50
CA ARG A 71 -7.38 -11.46 -2.52
C ARG A 71 -6.74 -11.53 -1.14
N HIS A 72 -6.94 -10.51 -0.30
CA HIS A 72 -6.47 -10.53 1.07
C HIS A 72 -7.17 -11.58 1.92
N GLU A 73 -8.50 -11.64 1.83
CA GLU A 73 -9.34 -12.62 2.53
C GLU A 73 -9.07 -14.05 2.03
N ALA A 74 -8.79 -14.21 0.74
CA ALA A 74 -8.37 -15.48 0.13
C ALA A 74 -6.91 -15.89 0.47
N GLN A 75 -6.18 -15.08 1.23
CA GLN A 75 -4.75 -15.27 1.55
C GLN A 75 -3.82 -15.29 0.33
N GLU A 76 -4.27 -14.80 -0.82
CA GLU A 76 -3.49 -14.68 -2.06
C GLU A 76 -2.60 -13.43 -2.08
N ALA A 77 -2.95 -12.42 -1.27
CA ALA A 77 -2.19 -11.20 -1.09
C ALA A 77 -2.27 -10.67 0.35
N ARG A 78 -1.35 -9.81 0.74
CA ARG A 78 -1.41 -9.04 1.97
C ARG A 78 -1.71 -7.58 1.65
N VAL A 79 -2.88 -7.09 2.05
CA VAL A 79 -3.23 -5.67 1.98
C VAL A 79 -2.68 -4.96 3.22
N ILE A 80 -2.01 -3.82 3.03
CA ILE A 80 -1.43 -3.01 4.10
C ILE A 80 -1.86 -1.56 3.91
N PRO A 81 -2.71 -1.01 4.78
CA PRO A 81 -3.01 0.42 4.79
C PRO A 81 -1.77 1.23 5.22
N ILE A 82 -1.40 2.24 4.44
CA ILE A 82 -0.33 3.20 4.73
C ILE A 82 -0.94 4.57 4.99
N ILE A 83 -1.00 4.97 6.26
CA ILE A 83 -1.63 6.22 6.67
C ILE A 83 -0.70 7.39 6.38
N LEU A 84 -0.93 8.07 5.26
CA LEU A 84 -0.13 9.23 4.85
C LEU A 84 -0.57 10.51 5.54
N ASP A 85 -1.87 10.67 5.77
CA ASP A 85 -2.45 11.88 6.35
C ASP A 85 -3.66 11.56 7.26
N SER A 86 -4.02 12.53 8.11
CA SER A 86 -5.19 12.45 8.97
C SER A 86 -6.47 12.45 8.13
N VAL A 87 -7.20 11.34 8.16
CA VAL A 87 -8.50 11.16 7.51
C VAL A 87 -9.32 10.13 8.30
N ASP A 88 -10.64 10.19 8.22
CA ASP A 88 -11.49 9.14 8.77
C ASP A 88 -11.57 7.96 7.79
N TRP A 89 -10.95 6.85 8.17
CA TRP A 89 -10.95 5.59 7.41
C TRP A 89 -11.51 4.43 8.24
N LYS A 90 -12.13 4.71 9.40
CA LYS A 90 -12.59 3.68 10.34
C LYS A 90 -13.71 2.80 9.80
N ASN A 91 -14.43 3.28 8.80
CA ASN A 91 -15.51 2.55 8.13
C ASN A 91 -15.09 2.02 6.75
N ALA A 92 -13.81 2.14 6.38
CA ALA A 92 -13.33 1.62 5.11
C ALA A 92 -13.26 0.08 5.15
N PRO A 93 -13.38 -0.61 3.99
CA PRO A 93 -13.33 -2.08 3.93
C PRO A 93 -12.07 -2.69 4.57
N PHE A 94 -10.95 -1.95 4.54
CA PHE A 94 -9.66 -2.36 5.11
C PHE A 94 -9.43 -1.88 6.55
N ALA A 95 -10.45 -1.33 7.23
CA ALA A 95 -10.29 -0.73 8.56
C ALA A 95 -9.89 -1.74 9.65
N GLY A 96 -10.22 -3.03 9.45
CA GLY A 96 -9.82 -4.11 10.34
C GLY A 96 -8.35 -4.55 10.20
N LEU A 97 -7.64 -4.05 9.17
CA LEU A 97 -6.25 -4.44 8.92
C LEU A 97 -5.28 -3.60 9.74
N GLN A 98 -4.17 -4.21 10.14
CA GLN A 98 -3.08 -3.49 10.78
C GLN A 98 -2.43 -2.52 9.78
N ALA A 99 -2.49 -1.23 10.08
CA ALA A 99 -1.92 -0.18 9.25
C ALA A 99 -0.47 0.17 9.65
N LEU A 100 0.26 0.75 8.70
CA LEU A 100 1.54 1.42 8.90
C LEU A 100 1.38 2.93 8.65
N PRO A 101 2.24 3.81 9.20
CA PRO A 101 3.30 3.56 10.16
C PRO A 101 2.78 3.01 11.50
N LYS A 102 3.71 2.62 12.39
CA LYS A 102 3.39 2.14 13.75
C LYS A 102 2.36 3.05 14.45
N ASP A 103 1.46 2.45 15.22
CA ASP A 103 0.37 3.11 15.95
C ASP A 103 -0.62 3.88 15.06
N CYS A 104 -0.64 3.55 13.76
CA CYS A 104 -1.45 4.22 12.74
C CYS A 104 -1.23 5.74 12.67
N LYS A 105 -0.08 6.24 13.16
CA LYS A 105 0.21 7.67 13.20
C LYS A 105 0.48 8.16 11.77
N PRO A 106 -0.32 9.10 11.22
CA PRO A 106 -0.16 9.53 9.84
C PRO A 106 1.21 10.12 9.57
N VAL A 107 1.82 9.81 8.41
CA VAL A 107 3.15 10.31 8.02
C VAL A 107 3.28 11.83 8.19
N LYS A 108 2.24 12.61 7.81
CA LYS A 108 2.25 14.08 7.98
C LYS A 108 2.34 14.57 9.44
N LYS A 109 2.01 13.73 10.43
CA LYS A 109 2.04 14.07 11.87
C LYS A 109 3.33 13.65 12.58
N TRP A 110 4.27 13.00 11.88
CA TRP A 110 5.59 12.71 12.45
C TRP A 110 6.44 13.98 12.43
N GLY A 111 7.21 14.21 13.52
CA GLY A 111 8.16 15.33 13.59
C GLY A 111 9.25 15.22 12.52
N ASN A 112 9.62 13.98 12.18
CA ASN A 112 10.49 13.64 11.06
C ASN A 112 9.78 12.61 10.17
N ARG A 113 9.52 12.98 8.91
CA ARG A 113 8.84 12.10 7.94
C ARG A 113 9.69 10.91 7.52
N SER A 114 11.02 11.05 7.52
CA SER A 114 11.93 9.95 7.19
C SER A 114 11.81 8.80 8.19
N ASP A 115 11.59 9.11 9.47
CA ASP A 115 11.37 8.09 10.51
C ASP A 115 10.03 7.36 10.29
N ALA A 116 9.00 8.07 9.81
CA ALA A 116 7.73 7.46 9.44
C ALA A 116 7.89 6.50 8.26
N PHE A 117 8.62 6.91 7.21
CA PHE A 117 8.90 6.07 6.06
C PHE A 117 9.82 4.89 6.40
N LEU A 118 10.78 5.07 7.30
CA LEU A 118 11.59 3.97 7.85
C LEU A 118 10.71 2.95 8.57
N SER A 119 9.79 3.40 9.42
CA SER A 119 8.82 2.52 10.10
C SER A 119 7.97 1.74 9.09
N ILE A 120 7.53 2.37 8.00
CA ILE A 120 6.80 1.70 6.91
C ILE A 120 7.68 0.65 6.23
N ALA A 121 8.90 1.01 5.82
CA ALA A 121 9.82 0.11 5.12
C ALA A 121 10.20 -1.11 5.97
N GLN A 122 10.41 -0.92 7.28
CA GLN A 122 10.65 -2.01 8.21
C GLN A 122 9.44 -2.93 8.35
N GLY A 123 8.22 -2.38 8.46
CA GLY A 123 6.99 -3.18 8.49
C GLY A 123 6.79 -4.02 7.23
N ILE A 124 6.99 -3.41 6.05
CA ILE A 124 6.89 -4.12 4.76
C ILE A 124 7.93 -5.23 4.67
N ARG A 125 9.16 -5.01 5.14
CA ARG A 125 10.20 -6.04 5.17
C ARG A 125 9.80 -7.25 6.00
N ILE A 126 9.13 -7.05 7.14
CA ILE A 126 8.64 -8.15 7.98
C ILE A 126 7.60 -8.95 7.22
N VAL A 127 6.60 -8.28 6.65
CA VAL A 127 5.55 -8.93 5.85
C VAL A 127 6.14 -9.70 4.65
N ALA A 128 7.09 -9.11 3.93
CA ALA A 128 7.72 -9.77 2.79
C ALA A 128 8.48 -11.05 3.20
N LYS A 129 9.13 -11.04 4.38
CA LYS A 129 9.77 -12.25 4.92
C LYS A 129 8.74 -13.30 5.32
N GLU A 130 7.66 -12.92 6.01
CA GLU A 130 6.57 -13.83 6.35
C GLU A 130 5.99 -14.52 5.10
N LEU A 131 5.78 -13.77 4.02
CA LEU A 131 5.26 -14.33 2.78
C LEU A 131 6.27 -15.26 2.09
N ALA A 132 7.57 -14.96 2.16
CA ALA A 132 8.62 -15.81 1.61
C ALA A 132 8.82 -17.11 2.41
N GLU A 133 8.55 -17.11 3.72
CA GLU A 133 8.66 -18.29 4.59
C GLU A 133 7.43 -19.23 4.50
N ASN A 134 6.31 -18.75 3.97
CA ASN A 134 5.07 -19.52 3.78
C ASN A 134 4.92 -20.13 2.37
N LEU A 135 5.94 -20.00 1.52
CA LEU A 135 6.07 -20.63 0.19
C LEU A 135 6.94 -21.89 0.28
#